data_AF-A0A963R320-F1
#
_entry.id   AF-A0A963R320-F1
#
_cell.length_a   1.000
_cell.length_b   1.000
_cell.length_c   1.000
_cell.angle_alpha   90.00
_cell.angle_beta   90.00
_cell.angle_gamma   90.00
#
_symmetry.space_group_name_H-M   'P 1'
#
loop_
_entity.id
_entity.type
_entity.pdbx_description
1 polymer ?
#
loop_
_entity_poly.entity_id
_entity_poly.type
_entity_poly.pdbx_seq_one_letter_code
_entity_poly.pdbx_strand_id
1 'polypeptide(L)' 'MPGWITVDDRMQRGYRYRREAPVGCEFDPGFAPELTPGEMLALGVFGGCYMTDCRAEFPA' A
#
# COMPACT_ATOMS: atom_id res chain seq x y z
N MET A 1 5.59 -5.84 -16.73
CA MET A 1 6.96 -5.94 -16.18
C MET A 1 6.93 -5.50 -14.72
N PRO A 2 7.56 -6.24 -13.80
CA PRO A 2 7.63 -5.82 -12.40
C PRO A 2 8.54 -4.59 -12.29
N GLY A 3 7.95 -3.42 -12.02
CA GLY A 3 8.69 -2.18 -11.82
C GLY A 3 9.31 -2.15 -10.43
N TRP A 4 10.51 -1.58 -10.33
CA TRP A 4 11.09 -1.19 -9.05
C TRP A 4 10.33 0.02 -8.50
N ILE A 5 9.87 -0.06 -7.26
CA ILE A 5 9.28 1.07 -6.55
C ILE A 5 10.38 1.64 -5.65
N THR A 6 10.57 2.96 -5.70
CA THR A 6 11.51 3.68 -4.84
C THR A 6 10.70 4.51 -3.86
N VAL A 7 11.01 4.37 -2.57
CA VAL A 7 10.41 5.14 -1.47
C VAL A 7 11.29 6.35 -1.18
N ASP A 8 10.66 7.52 -1.09
CA ASP A 8 11.28 8.81 -0.79
C ASP A 8 10.37 9.67 0.10
N ASP A 9 10.20 9.23 1.34
CA ASP A 9 9.40 9.92 2.35
C ASP A 9 10.26 10.61 3.42
N ARG A 10 9.63 11.31 4.38
CA ARG A 10 10.37 12.00 5.46
C ARG A 10 11.05 11.03 6.43
N MET A 11 10.55 9.82 6.55
CA MET A 11 11.06 8.78 7.44
C MET A 11 12.12 7.90 6.76
N GLN A 12 12.05 7.73 5.43
CA GLN A 12 12.88 6.82 4.67
C GLN A 12 13.19 7.32 3.25
N ARG A 13 14.47 7.34 2.88
CA ARG A 13 14.95 7.70 1.53
C ARG A 13 15.84 6.63 0.93
N GLY A 14 15.66 6.39 -0.37
CA GLY A 14 16.53 5.48 -1.15
C GLY A 14 16.22 4.00 -0.97
N TYR A 15 15.17 3.65 -0.21
CA TYR A 15 14.69 2.29 -0.13
C TYR A 15 13.98 1.90 -1.43
N ARG A 16 14.21 0.65 -1.87
CA ARG A 16 13.62 0.13 -3.11
C ARG A 16 13.13 -1.29 -2.90
N TYR A 17 11.99 -1.59 -3.50
CA TYR A 17 11.45 -2.95 -3.54
C TYR A 17 10.92 -3.27 -4.94
N ARG A 18 10.96 -4.55 -5.28
CA ARG A 18 10.43 -5.05 -6.56
C ARG A 18 8.99 -5.48 -6.36
N ARG A 19 8.09 -4.99 -7.20
CA ARG A 19 6.71 -5.47 -7.22
C ARG A 19 6.65 -6.85 -7.88
N GLU A 20 6.28 -7.89 -7.14
CA GLU A 20 6.24 -9.25 -7.68
C GLU A 20 4.93 -9.58 -8.40
N ALA A 21 3.82 -8.98 -7.98
CA ALA A 21 2.48 -9.15 -8.53
C ALA A 21 1.82 -7.80 -8.90
N PRO A 22 0.88 -7.72 -9.86
CA PRO A 22 0.12 -6.51 -10.12
C PRO A 22 -0.71 -6.07 -8.90
N VAL A 23 -0.95 -4.76 -8.77
CA VAL A 23 -1.82 -4.22 -7.70
C VAL A 23 -3.25 -4.69 -7.93
N GLY A 24 -3.92 -5.15 -6.87
CA GLY A 24 -5.32 -5.58 -6.96
C GLY A 24 -5.53 -6.93 -7.64
N CYS A 25 -4.47 -7.72 -7.84
CA CYS A 25 -4.54 -9.02 -8.51
C CYS A 25 -3.71 -10.07 -7.76
N GLU A 26 -3.85 -11.34 -8.17
CA GLU A 26 -3.04 -12.48 -7.67
C GLU A 26 -3.09 -12.66 -6.15
N PHE A 27 -4.26 -12.43 -5.56
CA PHE A 27 -4.48 -12.74 -4.15
C PHE A 27 -4.43 -14.25 -3.90
N ASP A 28 -4.00 -14.62 -2.69
CA ASP A 28 -4.08 -16.01 -2.24
C ASP A 28 -5.55 -16.50 -2.32
N PRO A 29 -5.82 -17.75 -2.74
CA PRO A 29 -7.18 -18.28 -2.82
C PRO A 29 -7.96 -18.24 -1.51
N GLY A 30 -7.27 -18.25 -0.36
CA GLY A 30 -7.87 -18.11 0.97
C GLY A 30 -8.06 -16.66 1.42
N PHE A 31 -7.66 -15.68 0.62
CA PHE A 31 -7.79 -14.26 0.95
C PHE A 31 -9.22 -13.78 0.75
N ALA A 32 -10.03 -13.90 1.80
CA ALA A 32 -11.41 -13.44 1.86
C ALA A 32 -11.60 -12.48 3.06
N PRO A 33 -11.19 -11.21 2.94
CA PRO A 33 -11.37 -10.25 4.02
C PRO A 33 -12.87 -9.97 4.25
N GLU A 34 -13.28 -9.91 5.50
CA GLU A 34 -14.66 -9.57 5.89
C GLU A 34 -15.01 -8.10 5.60
N LEU A 35 -13.99 -7.25 5.54
CA LEU A 35 -14.11 -5.81 5.35
C LEU A 35 -13.28 -5.37 4.15
N THR A 36 -13.87 -4.49 3.36
CA THR A 36 -13.15 -3.75 2.32
C THR A 36 -12.19 -2.74 2.94
N PRO A 37 -11.13 -2.31 2.22
CA PRO A 37 -10.27 -1.23 2.68
C PRO A 37 -11.01 0.06 3.04
N GLY A 38 -12.13 0.35 2.36
CA GLY A 38 -12.98 1.51 2.66
C GLY A 38 -13.71 1.39 4.00
N GLU A 39 -14.24 0.21 4.31
CA GLU A 39 -14.90 -0.06 5.59
C GLU A 39 -13.90 -0.05 6.75
N MET A 40 -12.72 -0.64 6.55
CA MET A 40 -11.61 -0.56 7.50
C MET A 40 -11.24 0.91 7.79
N LEU A 41 -11.16 1.74 6.75
CA LEU A 41 -10.87 3.16 6.89
C LEU A 41 -11.95 3.89 7.70
N ALA A 42 -13.22 3.62 7.43
CA ALA A 42 -14.35 4.22 8.16
C ALA A 42 -14.37 3.83 9.65
N LEU A 43 -13.92 2.61 9.98
CA LEU A 43 -13.77 2.13 11.35
C LEU A 43 -12.55 2.73 12.08
N GLY A 44 -11.70 3.49 11.38
CA GLY A 44 -10.54 4.14 11.99
C GLY A 44 -9.41 3.17 12.35
N VAL A 45 -9.32 2.00 11.71
CA VAL A 45 -8.28 1.00 12.01
C VAL A 45 -6.87 1.51 11.72
N PHE A 46 -6.74 2.52 10.86
CA PHE A 46 -5.48 3.19 10.54
C PHE A 46 -5.16 4.31 11.55
N GLY A 47 -5.15 3.98 12.85
CA GLY A 47 -5.03 4.89 13.99
C GLY A 47 -3.65 5.53 14.18
N GLY A 48 -3.10 6.19 13.16
CA GLY A 48 -1.79 6.85 13.22
C GLY A 48 -1.58 7.91 12.13
N CYS A 49 -0.36 8.46 12.03
CA CYS A 49 0.05 9.33 10.92
C CYS A 49 0.41 8.50 9.69
N TYR A 50 -0.59 8.19 8.88
CA TYR A 50 -0.41 7.54 7.58
C TYR A 50 -0.70 8.53 6.45
N MET A 51 0.07 8.45 5.36
CA MET A 51 -0.14 9.24 4.13
C MET A 51 -0.18 10.77 4.35
N THR A 52 0.60 11.28 5.31
CA THR A 52 0.64 12.71 5.63
C THR A 52 1.55 13.50 4.69
N ASP A 53 2.53 12.86 4.06
CA ASP A 53 3.56 13.50 3.24
C ASP A 53 3.81 12.83 1.87
N CYS A 54 3.31 11.62 1.63
CA CYS A 54 3.76 10.78 0.48
C CYS A 54 2.64 10.15 -0.36
N ARG A 55 1.58 10.91 -0.66
CA ARG A 55 0.49 10.44 -1.53
C ARG A 55 0.93 10.13 -2.97
N ALA A 56 1.97 10.78 -3.47
CA ALA A 56 2.45 10.62 -4.85
C ALA A 56 3.28 9.34 -5.08
N GLU A 57 3.71 8.67 -4.02
CA GLU A 57 4.52 7.45 -4.08
C GLU A 57 3.69 6.17 -4.21
N PHE A 58 2.39 6.26 -3.95
CA PHE A 58 1.47 5.15 -4.10
C PHE A 58 0.82 5.17 -5.49
N PRO A 59 0.74 4.01 -6.17
CA PRO A 59 0.01 3.91 -7.43
C PRO A 59 -1.48 4.20 -7.21
N ALA A 60 -2.09 4.96 -8.13
CA ALA A 60 -3.51 5.28 -8.16
C ALA A 60 -4.38 4.10 -8.59
#